data_AF-A0A9E1BC71-F1
#
_entry.id   AF-A0A9E1BC71-F1
#
_cell.length_a   1.000
_cell.length_b   1.000
_cell.length_c   1.000
_cell.angle_alpha   90.00
_cell.angle_beta   90.00
_cell.angle_gamma   90.00
#
_symmetry.space_group_name_H-M   'P 1'
#
loop_
_entity.id
_entity.type
_entity.pdbx_description
1 polymer ?
#
loop_
_entity_poly.entity_id
_entity_poly.type
_entity_poly.pdbx_seq_one_letter_code
_entity_poly.pdbx_strand_id
1 'polypeptide(L)'
;EARELKDGVEEITKDIPNVKEEELMHLDESGIVKIGTEIKPGMILVGKVSPKGEVKPTPEERLLRAIFGEKAGHVVNKSLYASASMEGVVVDVKIFTKKGYEKDSRTNKAYEEEKTLLEKEHHDRLLMLDREEMLKVTALLSKNSLASDQEVNKKEYKKGSKINKADFENINRFTLNAIVKSFSKDIQKKYDELKNYFQNEKKKLKEEHDAKIEILEKDDILPSGVVKLVKVYIATKRKLKVGDKMAGRHGNKGIVSNIVREVDMPYLPSGQIVDIVLNPLGVPSRMNIGQILESHLGLVGYRLGEQINEIFETKKGEWIKELRAKMIEIASVAKLMDAKKALGKMSDEKLLGYAKDWSNGVRFATPIFEGVKADEFAKLFEMAKIDSDGKTELYDGRTGSKIRERVNVGCMYMLKLHHLVDEKVHARST
;
A
#
# COMPACT_ATOMS: atom_id res chain seq x y z
N GLU A 1 8.61 -22.28 -16.24
CA GLU A 1 9.22 -22.13 -17.58
C GLU A 1 8.99 -23.40 -18.38
N ALA A 2 8.70 -23.27 -19.66
CA ALA A 2 8.65 -24.35 -20.64
C ALA A 2 9.88 -24.26 -21.54
N ARG A 3 10.57 -25.39 -21.76
CA ARG A 3 11.85 -25.46 -22.45
C ARG A 3 11.83 -26.36 -23.68
N GLU A 4 12.70 -26.04 -24.65
CA GLU A 4 13.09 -26.96 -25.73
C GLU A 4 14.00 -28.05 -25.14
N LEU A 5 13.56 -29.31 -25.19
CA LEU A 5 14.35 -30.48 -24.79
C LEU A 5 14.77 -31.27 -26.04
N LYS A 6 15.66 -32.25 -25.85
CA LYS A 6 16.09 -33.15 -26.95
C LYS A 6 14.93 -33.95 -27.52
N ASP A 7 14.01 -34.39 -26.66
CA ASP A 7 12.90 -35.26 -27.00
C ASP A 7 11.63 -34.49 -27.45
N GLY A 8 11.71 -33.16 -27.51
CA GLY A 8 10.61 -32.27 -27.91
C GLY A 8 10.50 -31.02 -27.03
N VAL A 9 9.51 -30.19 -27.32
CA VAL A 9 9.25 -28.94 -26.57
C VAL A 9 8.32 -29.23 -25.41
N GLU A 10 8.61 -28.70 -24.22
CA GLU A 10 7.66 -28.73 -23.11
C GLU A 10 6.48 -27.79 -23.40
N GLU A 11 5.27 -28.24 -23.06
CA GLU A 11 4.05 -27.48 -23.30
C GLU A 11 3.39 -27.07 -22.00
N ILE A 12 2.81 -25.86 -21.99
CA ILE A 12 1.94 -25.39 -20.92
C ILE A 12 0.51 -25.66 -21.36
N THR A 13 -0.17 -26.54 -20.63
CA THR A 13 -1.50 -27.03 -20.98
C THR A 13 -2.25 -27.46 -19.73
N LYS A 14 -3.59 -27.45 -19.82
CA LYS A 14 -4.49 -28.00 -18.80
C LYS A 14 -4.54 -29.53 -18.86
N ASP A 15 -4.21 -30.15 -20.00
CA ASP A 15 -4.20 -31.60 -20.16
C ASP A 15 -2.96 -32.22 -19.52
N ILE A 16 -3.08 -32.59 -18.23
CA ILE A 16 -1.97 -33.05 -17.41
C ILE A 16 -2.19 -34.53 -17.05
N PRO A 17 -1.25 -35.43 -17.38
CA PRO A 17 -1.42 -36.85 -17.11
C PRO A 17 -1.45 -37.13 -15.59
N ASN A 18 -2.26 -38.11 -15.19
CA ASN A 18 -2.40 -38.60 -13.82
C ASN A 18 -2.90 -37.55 -12.80
N VAL A 19 -3.63 -36.52 -13.24
CA VAL A 19 -4.26 -35.52 -12.37
C VAL A 19 -5.78 -35.58 -12.55
N LYS A 20 -6.53 -35.51 -11.45
CA LYS A 20 -8.00 -35.51 -11.48
C LYS A 20 -8.52 -34.15 -11.95
N GLU A 21 -9.66 -34.14 -12.66
CA GLU A 21 -10.26 -32.89 -13.17
C GLU A 21 -10.60 -31.87 -12.06
N GLU A 22 -10.99 -32.35 -10.87
CA GLU A 22 -11.27 -31.52 -9.70
C GLU A 22 -10.05 -30.67 -9.28
N GLU A 23 -8.85 -31.22 -9.43
CA GLU A 23 -7.57 -30.54 -9.12
C GLU A 23 -7.15 -29.55 -10.22
N LEU A 24 -7.91 -29.45 -11.32
CA LEU A 24 -7.63 -28.56 -12.46
C LEU A 24 -8.67 -27.44 -12.59
N MET A 25 -9.67 -27.37 -11.70
CA MET A 25 -10.78 -26.40 -11.80
C MET A 25 -10.32 -24.93 -11.72
N HIS A 26 -9.28 -24.67 -10.94
CA HIS A 26 -8.70 -23.32 -10.79
C HIS A 26 -7.77 -22.91 -11.94
N LEU A 27 -7.40 -23.83 -12.82
CA LEU A 27 -6.70 -23.54 -14.05
C LEU A 27 -7.69 -23.10 -15.13
N ASP A 28 -7.26 -22.21 -16.01
CA ASP A 28 -7.99 -21.89 -17.22
C ASP A 28 -7.69 -22.87 -18.37
N GLU A 29 -8.23 -22.60 -19.55
CA GLU A 29 -8.06 -23.42 -20.75
C GLU A 29 -6.59 -23.56 -21.17
N SER A 30 -5.76 -22.54 -20.91
CA SER A 30 -4.32 -22.56 -21.19
C SER A 30 -3.51 -23.31 -20.12
N GLY A 31 -4.15 -23.83 -19.06
CA GLY A 31 -3.48 -24.54 -17.98
C GLY A 31 -2.78 -23.62 -16.97
N ILE A 32 -3.15 -22.35 -16.89
CA ILE A 32 -2.56 -21.38 -15.96
C ILE A 32 -3.60 -20.97 -14.93
N VAL A 33 -3.19 -20.80 -13.67
CA VAL A 33 -4.11 -20.40 -12.60
C VAL A 33 -4.80 -19.06 -12.88
N LYS A 34 -6.08 -18.95 -12.51
CA LYS A 34 -6.89 -17.74 -12.70
C LYS A 34 -6.53 -16.67 -11.65
N ILE A 35 -6.54 -15.40 -12.04
CA ILE A 35 -6.39 -14.27 -11.11
C ILE A 35 -7.58 -14.29 -10.13
N GLY A 36 -7.30 -14.03 -8.85
CA GLY A 36 -8.29 -14.11 -7.76
C GLY A 36 -8.42 -15.49 -7.12
N THR A 37 -7.75 -16.52 -7.64
CA THR A 37 -7.75 -17.86 -7.03
C THR A 37 -7.05 -17.84 -5.67
N GLU A 38 -7.68 -18.41 -4.64
CA GLU A 38 -7.05 -18.71 -3.36
C GLU A 38 -6.21 -19.99 -3.47
N ILE A 39 -4.91 -19.85 -3.26
CA ILE A 39 -3.90 -20.91 -3.36
C ILE A 39 -3.70 -21.55 -2.01
N LYS A 40 -3.69 -22.89 -2.02
CA LYS A 40 -3.29 -23.75 -0.93
C LYS A 40 -2.03 -24.53 -1.29
N PRO A 41 -1.27 -25.02 -0.30
CA PRO A 41 -0.10 -25.85 -0.54
C PRO A 41 -0.43 -27.07 -1.41
N GLY A 42 0.43 -27.36 -2.39
CA GLY A 42 0.26 -28.51 -3.28
C GLY A 42 -0.68 -28.28 -4.48
N MET A 43 -1.36 -27.13 -4.60
CA MET A 43 -2.14 -26.81 -5.80
C MET A 43 -1.25 -26.59 -7.02
N ILE A 44 -1.71 -26.99 -8.21
CA ILE A 44 -1.02 -26.70 -9.48
C ILE A 44 -1.21 -25.22 -9.84
N LEU A 45 -0.14 -24.46 -10.01
CA LEU A 45 -0.19 -23.05 -10.44
C LEU A 45 -0.12 -22.92 -11.96
N VAL A 46 0.70 -23.75 -12.59
CA VAL A 46 0.89 -23.79 -14.05
C VAL A 46 1.05 -25.23 -14.46
N GLY A 47 0.11 -25.73 -15.26
CA GLY A 47 0.18 -27.02 -15.91
C GLY A 47 1.33 -27.07 -16.89
N LYS A 48 2.21 -28.06 -16.75
CA LYS A 48 3.33 -28.26 -17.65
C LYS A 48 3.52 -29.74 -17.93
N VAL A 49 3.60 -30.08 -19.20
CA VAL A 49 3.89 -31.44 -19.66
C VAL A 49 5.21 -31.45 -20.43
N SER A 50 6.02 -32.47 -20.18
CA SER A 50 7.28 -32.68 -20.88
C SER A 50 7.19 -33.96 -21.70
N PRO A 51 7.64 -33.96 -22.97
CA PRO A 51 7.69 -35.17 -23.77
C PRO A 51 8.58 -36.21 -23.09
N LYS A 52 8.12 -37.46 -23.08
CA LYS A 52 8.81 -38.59 -22.46
C LYS A 52 9.57 -39.34 -23.55
N GLY A 53 10.89 -39.49 -23.40
CA GLY A 53 11.66 -40.41 -24.22
C GLY A 53 11.17 -41.86 -24.06
N GLU A 54 11.40 -42.69 -25.07
CA GLU A 54 10.99 -44.10 -25.05
C GLU A 54 11.80 -44.89 -24.00
N VAL A 55 11.22 -45.07 -22.82
CA VAL A 55 11.75 -45.97 -21.78
C VAL A 55 11.07 -47.32 -21.93
N LYS A 56 11.85 -48.39 -22.12
CA LYS A 56 11.34 -49.76 -22.14
C LYS A 56 10.77 -50.10 -20.74
N PRO A 57 9.45 -50.35 -20.60
CA PRO A 57 8.85 -50.71 -19.32
C PRO A 57 9.35 -52.09 -18.84
N THR A 58 9.43 -52.28 -17.53
CA THR A 58 9.78 -53.60 -16.95
C THR A 58 8.68 -54.62 -17.21
N PRO A 59 8.94 -55.95 -17.08
CA PRO A 59 7.91 -56.97 -17.28
C PRO A 59 6.66 -56.76 -16.42
N GLU A 60 6.82 -56.28 -15.18
CA GLU A 60 5.73 -56.00 -14.25
C GLU A 60 4.88 -54.81 -14.72
N GLU A 61 5.52 -53.71 -15.12
CA GLU A 61 4.81 -52.55 -15.69
C GLU A 61 4.09 -52.91 -17.00
N ARG A 62 4.70 -53.78 -17.83
CA ARG A 62 4.08 -54.28 -19.06
C ARG A 62 2.84 -55.11 -18.76
N LEU A 63 2.91 -55.97 -17.75
CA LEU A 63 1.77 -56.77 -17.31
C LEU A 63 0.64 -55.86 -16.79
N LEU A 64 0.96 -54.87 -15.94
CA LEU A 64 -0.01 -53.91 -15.44
C LEU A 64 -0.71 -53.13 -16.56
N ARG A 65 0.06 -52.63 -17.54
CA ARG A 65 -0.52 -51.95 -18.71
C ARG A 65 -1.41 -52.86 -19.55
N ALA A 66 -1.07 -54.14 -19.66
CA ALA A 66 -1.88 -55.13 -20.37
C ALA A 66 -3.19 -55.44 -19.62
N ILE A 67 -3.16 -55.47 -18.28
CA ILE A 67 -4.34 -55.71 -17.44
C ILE A 67 -5.30 -54.50 -17.46
N PHE A 68 -4.78 -53.29 -17.24
CA PHE A 68 -5.60 -52.08 -17.12
C PHE A 68 -5.88 -51.37 -18.44
N GLY A 69 -5.26 -51.82 -19.54
CA GLY A 69 -5.38 -51.18 -20.86
C GLY A 69 -4.80 -49.76 -20.91
N GLU A 70 -4.01 -49.37 -19.91
CA GLU A 70 -3.38 -48.05 -19.85
C GLU A 70 -2.31 -47.93 -20.94
N LYS A 71 -2.59 -47.09 -21.94
CA LYS A 71 -1.58 -46.69 -22.93
C LYS A 71 -0.48 -45.92 -22.21
N ALA A 72 0.77 -46.16 -22.59
CA ALA A 72 1.89 -45.38 -22.09
C ALA A 72 1.68 -43.91 -22.44
N GLY A 73 1.56 -43.03 -21.44
CA GLY A 73 1.57 -41.59 -21.68
C GLY A 73 2.89 -41.18 -22.34
N HIS A 74 2.79 -40.54 -23.51
CA HIS A 74 3.94 -39.97 -24.22
C HIS A 74 4.51 -38.71 -23.54
N VAL A 75 3.83 -38.23 -22.49
CA VAL A 75 4.19 -37.02 -21.75
C VAL A 75 4.22 -37.30 -20.25
N VAL A 76 5.03 -36.53 -19.53
CA VAL A 76 5.15 -36.56 -18.07
C VAL A 76 4.73 -35.22 -17.49
N ASN A 77 3.98 -35.25 -16.39
CA ASN A 77 3.64 -34.07 -15.62
C ASN A 77 4.90 -33.45 -14.97
N LYS A 78 5.23 -32.22 -15.35
CA LYS A 78 6.29 -31.38 -14.77
C LYS A 78 5.73 -30.01 -14.35
N SER A 79 4.46 -29.97 -13.97
CA SER A 79 3.73 -28.77 -13.58
C SER A 79 4.39 -28.02 -12.42
N LEU A 80 4.14 -26.72 -12.35
CA LEU A 80 4.54 -25.89 -11.21
C LEU A 80 3.50 -26.02 -10.11
N TYR A 81 3.92 -26.51 -8.94
CA TYR A 81 3.07 -26.65 -7.76
C TYR A 81 3.35 -25.53 -6.75
N ALA A 82 2.31 -25.12 -6.02
CA ALA A 82 2.45 -24.27 -4.84
C ALA A 82 3.27 -25.00 -3.78
N SER A 83 4.29 -24.33 -3.23
CA SER A 83 5.14 -24.91 -2.20
C SER A 83 4.37 -25.16 -0.89
N ALA A 84 4.94 -25.97 0.00
CA ALA A 84 4.29 -26.39 1.25
C ALA A 84 3.86 -25.22 2.17
N SER A 85 4.50 -24.06 2.05
CA SER A 85 4.22 -22.85 2.85
C SER A 85 3.57 -21.73 2.04
N MET A 86 3.25 -21.97 0.77
CA MET A 86 2.66 -20.99 -0.12
C MET A 86 1.14 -21.01 0.00
N GLU A 87 0.62 -19.94 0.59
CA GLU A 87 -0.80 -19.64 0.73
C GLU A 87 -1.05 -18.20 0.33
N GLY A 88 -2.20 -17.90 -0.27
CA GLY A 88 -2.54 -16.53 -0.63
C GLY A 88 -3.46 -16.46 -1.83
N VAL A 89 -3.60 -15.26 -2.39
CA VAL A 89 -4.45 -15.04 -3.56
C VAL A 89 -3.58 -14.68 -4.75
N VAL A 90 -3.87 -15.28 -5.91
CA VAL A 90 -3.21 -14.88 -7.17
C VAL A 90 -3.65 -13.46 -7.52
N VAL A 91 -2.69 -12.54 -7.57
CA VAL A 91 -2.96 -11.12 -7.85
C VAL A 91 -2.67 -10.76 -9.30
N ASP A 92 -1.69 -11.41 -9.91
CA ASP A 92 -1.28 -11.11 -11.28
C ASP A 92 -0.60 -12.33 -11.92
N VAL A 93 -0.67 -12.42 -13.24
CA VAL A 93 -0.03 -13.46 -14.04
C VAL A 93 0.56 -12.80 -15.28
N LYS A 94 1.88 -12.91 -15.44
CA LYS A 94 2.59 -12.43 -16.64
C LYS A 94 3.12 -13.59 -17.45
N ILE A 95 2.84 -13.57 -18.75
CA ILE A 95 3.22 -14.61 -19.70
C ILE A 95 4.16 -13.99 -20.72
N PHE A 96 5.31 -14.60 -20.89
CA PHE A 96 6.32 -14.19 -21.85
C PHE A 96 6.52 -15.33 -22.84
N THR A 97 6.51 -15.01 -24.13
CA THR A 97 6.63 -16.01 -25.20
C THR A 97 7.80 -15.66 -26.11
N LYS A 98 8.71 -16.62 -26.32
CA LYS A 98 9.89 -16.44 -27.18
C LYS A 98 9.44 -16.12 -28.60
N LYS A 99 10.19 -15.22 -29.25
CA LYS A 99 10.04 -14.91 -30.68
C LYS A 99 9.97 -16.16 -31.55
N GLY A 100 8.97 -16.22 -32.43
CA GLY A 100 8.76 -17.31 -33.38
C GLY A 100 7.83 -18.43 -32.89
N TYR A 101 7.39 -18.38 -31.63
CA TYR A 101 6.34 -19.26 -31.11
C TYR A 101 4.99 -18.54 -31.09
N GLU A 102 3.92 -19.27 -31.38
CA GLU A 102 2.56 -18.73 -31.35
C GLU A 102 2.14 -18.38 -29.92
N LYS A 103 1.55 -17.19 -29.77
CA LYS A 103 0.95 -16.74 -28.53
C LYS A 103 -0.39 -17.45 -28.33
N ASP A 104 -0.61 -17.98 -27.13
CA ASP A 104 -1.86 -18.60 -26.72
C ASP A 104 -2.98 -17.56 -26.57
N SER A 105 -4.22 -18.05 -26.60
CA SER A 105 -5.42 -17.21 -26.49
C SER A 105 -5.41 -16.34 -25.23
N ARG A 106 -4.95 -16.86 -24.10
CA ARG A 106 -4.81 -16.11 -22.83
C ARG A 106 -3.80 -14.97 -22.96
N THR A 107 -2.64 -15.24 -23.55
CA THR A 107 -1.59 -14.23 -23.76
C THR A 107 -2.08 -13.11 -24.67
N ASN A 108 -2.75 -13.45 -25.78
CA ASN A 108 -3.31 -12.43 -26.69
C ASN A 108 -4.35 -11.55 -25.99
N LYS A 109 -5.26 -12.15 -25.21
CA LYS A 109 -6.24 -11.39 -24.40
C LYS A 109 -5.56 -10.46 -23.40
N ALA A 110 -4.55 -10.94 -22.68
CA ALA A 110 -3.82 -10.12 -21.71
C ALA A 110 -3.11 -8.93 -22.37
N TYR A 111 -2.50 -9.12 -23.55
CA TYR A 111 -1.88 -8.02 -24.31
C TYR A 111 -2.92 -6.99 -24.78
N GLU A 112 -4.08 -7.44 -25.25
CA GLU A 112 -5.16 -6.55 -25.69
C GLU A 112 -5.75 -5.75 -24.51
N GLU A 113 -5.96 -6.40 -23.37
CA GLU A 113 -6.39 -5.74 -22.12
C GLU A 113 -5.36 -4.69 -21.64
N GLU A 114 -4.05 -5.02 -21.67
CA GLU A 114 -2.99 -4.07 -21.29
C GLU A 114 -2.91 -2.89 -22.28
N LYS A 115 -3.07 -3.14 -23.58
CA LYS A 115 -3.12 -2.09 -24.62
C LYS A 115 -4.31 -1.15 -24.43
N THR A 116 -5.51 -1.69 -24.25
CA THR A 116 -6.72 -0.89 -24.05
C THR A 116 -6.66 -0.04 -22.78
N LEU A 117 -6.05 -0.56 -21.70
CA LEU A 117 -5.80 0.20 -20.48
C LEU A 117 -4.84 1.37 -20.74
N LEU A 118 -3.73 1.14 -21.44
CA LEU A 118 -2.77 2.19 -21.79
C LEU A 118 -3.38 3.27 -22.68
N GLU A 119 -4.21 2.90 -23.66
CA GLU A 119 -4.94 3.83 -24.52
C GLU A 119 -5.92 4.70 -23.71
N LYS A 120 -6.65 4.08 -22.77
CA LYS A 120 -7.55 4.78 -21.87
C LYS A 120 -6.81 5.76 -20.96
N GLU A 121 -5.73 5.32 -20.32
CA GLU A 121 -4.90 6.20 -19.47
C GLU A 121 -4.32 7.38 -20.26
N HIS A 122 -3.87 7.13 -21.49
CA HIS A 122 -3.36 8.17 -22.37
C HIS A 122 -4.47 9.18 -22.74
N HIS A 123 -5.65 8.69 -23.11
CA HIS A 123 -6.81 9.53 -23.41
C HIS A 123 -7.23 10.40 -22.20
N ASP A 124 -7.34 9.81 -21.02
CA ASP A 124 -7.70 10.53 -19.79
C ASP A 124 -6.68 11.63 -19.46
N ARG A 125 -5.38 11.33 -19.58
CA ARG A 125 -4.32 12.33 -19.37
C ARG A 125 -4.36 13.46 -20.40
N LEU A 126 -4.64 13.15 -21.67
CA LEU A 126 -4.81 14.17 -22.71
C LEU A 126 -5.98 15.10 -22.37
N LEU A 127 -7.13 14.55 -21.96
CA LEU A 127 -8.29 15.34 -21.54
C LEU A 127 -7.98 16.23 -20.33
N MET A 128 -7.20 15.72 -19.36
CA MET A 128 -6.75 16.53 -18.22
C MET A 128 -5.86 17.69 -18.64
N LEU A 129 -4.90 17.45 -19.56
CA LEU A 129 -4.04 18.49 -20.11
C LEU A 129 -4.83 19.51 -20.93
N ASP A 130 -5.79 19.08 -21.74
CA ASP A 130 -6.69 19.98 -22.48
C ASP A 130 -7.49 20.87 -21.53
N ARG A 131 -7.99 20.29 -20.44
CA ARG A 131 -8.73 21.04 -19.41
C ARG A 131 -7.84 22.04 -18.69
N GLU A 132 -6.62 21.65 -18.32
CA GLU A 132 -5.65 22.54 -17.68
C GLU A 132 -5.21 23.68 -18.62
N GLU A 133 -4.97 23.36 -19.90
CA GLU A 133 -4.68 24.34 -20.95
C GLU A 133 -5.79 25.39 -21.01
N MET A 134 -7.04 24.95 -21.12
CA MET A 134 -8.20 25.85 -21.14
C MET A 134 -8.33 26.67 -19.86
N LEU A 135 -8.11 26.10 -18.68
CA LEU A 135 -8.17 26.86 -17.41
C LEU A 135 -7.08 27.93 -17.32
N LYS A 136 -5.85 27.64 -17.75
CA LYS A 136 -4.75 28.63 -17.74
C LYS A 136 -4.96 29.70 -18.79
N VAL A 137 -5.41 29.33 -19.99
CA VAL A 137 -5.72 30.27 -21.08
C VAL A 137 -6.86 31.20 -20.66
N THR A 138 -7.97 30.66 -20.15
CA THR A 138 -9.11 31.47 -19.68
C THR A 138 -8.74 32.38 -18.51
N ALA A 139 -7.91 31.91 -17.57
CA ALA A 139 -7.39 32.74 -16.49
C ALA A 139 -6.47 33.87 -16.99
N LEU A 140 -5.66 33.63 -18.03
CA LEU A 140 -4.82 34.65 -18.66
C LEU A 140 -5.67 35.71 -19.36
N LEU A 141 -6.66 35.30 -20.15
CA LEU A 141 -7.49 36.20 -20.95
C LEU A 141 -8.48 36.99 -20.08
N SER A 142 -9.11 36.39 -19.07
CA SER A 142 -10.07 37.07 -18.19
C SER A 142 -9.45 38.10 -17.24
N LYS A 143 -8.16 37.97 -16.90
CA LYS A 143 -7.46 38.94 -16.04
C LYS A 143 -7.11 40.24 -16.77
N ASN A 144 -6.92 40.17 -18.09
CA ASN A 144 -6.44 41.27 -18.90
C ASN A 144 -7.59 41.93 -19.69
N SER A 145 -7.40 43.20 -20.04
CA SER A 145 -8.37 43.97 -20.83
C SER A 145 -8.13 43.83 -22.34
N LEU A 146 -9.21 43.90 -23.12
CA LEU A 146 -9.17 43.88 -24.58
C LEU A 146 -8.52 45.14 -25.17
N ALA A 147 -7.75 44.96 -26.25
CA ALA A 147 -7.14 46.04 -27.03
C ALA A 147 -8.02 46.50 -28.21
N SER A 148 -8.94 45.65 -28.69
CA SER A 148 -9.97 45.97 -29.69
C SER A 148 -11.32 45.37 -29.29
N ASP A 149 -12.40 45.89 -29.87
CA ASP A 149 -13.74 45.35 -29.67
C ASP A 149 -13.82 43.93 -30.24
N GLN A 150 -14.50 43.02 -29.53
CA GLN A 150 -14.63 41.63 -29.94
C GLN A 150 -15.94 41.04 -29.44
N GLU A 151 -16.59 40.26 -30.30
CA GLU A 151 -17.73 39.43 -29.94
C GLU A 151 -17.26 38.05 -29.44
N VAL A 152 -17.74 37.64 -28.27
CA VAL A 152 -17.47 36.34 -27.65
C VAL A 152 -18.81 35.73 -27.25
N ASN A 153 -19.16 34.56 -27.81
CA ASN A 153 -20.40 33.85 -27.50
C ASN A 153 -21.66 34.75 -27.54
N LYS A 154 -21.84 35.52 -28.62
CA LYS A 154 -22.98 36.44 -28.84
C LYS A 154 -23.06 37.64 -27.90
N LYS A 155 -21.98 37.96 -27.18
CA LYS A 155 -21.84 39.18 -26.37
C LYS A 155 -20.72 40.05 -26.92
N GLU A 156 -21.00 41.33 -27.12
CA GLU A 156 -20.01 42.32 -27.55
C GLU A 156 -19.23 42.86 -26.35
N TYR A 157 -17.91 42.76 -26.42
CA TYR A 157 -17.00 43.36 -25.44
C TYR A 157 -16.27 44.52 -26.07
N LYS A 158 -16.37 45.70 -25.45
CA LYS A 158 -15.67 46.91 -25.89
C LYS A 158 -14.20 46.92 -25.46
N LYS A 159 -13.37 47.67 -26.17
CA LYS A 159 -11.97 47.95 -25.83
C LYS A 159 -11.85 48.40 -24.37
N GLY A 160 -10.93 47.78 -23.62
CA GLY A 160 -10.73 48.02 -22.19
C GLY A 160 -11.58 47.15 -21.26
N SER A 161 -12.59 46.44 -21.75
CA SER A 161 -13.39 45.54 -20.92
C SER A 161 -12.68 44.19 -20.68
N LYS A 162 -13.05 43.51 -19.58
CA LYS A 162 -12.58 42.18 -19.22
C LYS A 162 -13.66 41.15 -19.55
N ILE A 163 -13.27 40.05 -20.16
CA ILE A 163 -14.18 38.95 -20.48
C ILE A 163 -14.36 38.07 -19.23
N ASN A 164 -15.60 37.71 -18.89
CA ASN A 164 -15.86 36.80 -17.78
C ASN A 164 -15.45 35.36 -18.12
N LYS A 165 -15.04 34.61 -17.10
CA LYS A 165 -14.60 33.21 -17.28
C LYS A 165 -15.67 32.30 -17.89
N ALA A 166 -16.94 32.52 -17.54
CA ALA A 166 -18.08 31.74 -18.04
C ALA A 166 -18.28 31.89 -19.55
N ASP A 167 -17.92 33.04 -20.12
CA ASP A 167 -18.12 33.29 -21.55
C ASP A 167 -17.05 32.57 -22.41
N PHE A 168 -15.99 32.01 -21.80
CA PHE A 168 -15.01 31.16 -22.48
C PHE A 168 -15.38 29.67 -22.48
N GLU A 169 -16.47 29.27 -21.83
CA GLU A 169 -16.92 27.87 -21.84
C GLU A 169 -17.41 27.49 -23.25
N ASN A 170 -17.02 26.29 -23.71
CA ASN A 170 -17.40 25.71 -25.01
C ASN A 170 -16.95 26.49 -26.26
N ILE A 171 -15.96 27.40 -26.14
CA ILE A 171 -15.37 28.07 -27.31
C ILE A 171 -14.46 27.09 -28.07
N ASN A 172 -14.64 27.03 -29.39
CA ASN A 172 -13.77 26.25 -30.27
C ASN A 172 -12.34 26.86 -30.32
N ARG A 173 -11.33 26.03 -30.47
CA ARG A 173 -9.91 26.42 -30.53
C ARG A 173 -9.62 27.45 -31.63
N PHE A 174 -10.36 27.40 -32.74
CA PHE A 174 -10.26 28.36 -33.84
C PHE A 174 -10.76 29.76 -33.45
N THR A 175 -11.94 29.84 -32.83
CA THR A 175 -12.51 31.10 -32.31
C THR A 175 -11.65 31.69 -31.20
N LEU A 176 -11.03 30.85 -30.38
CA LEU A 176 -10.14 31.30 -29.30
C LEU A 176 -8.88 32.00 -29.86
N ASN A 177 -8.26 31.46 -30.92
CA ASN A 177 -7.15 32.14 -31.60
C ASN A 177 -7.55 33.49 -32.21
N ALA A 178 -8.79 33.63 -32.69
CA ALA A 178 -9.31 34.91 -33.19
C ALA A 178 -9.48 35.92 -32.05
N ILE A 179 -10.03 35.49 -30.92
CA ILE A 179 -10.19 36.32 -29.71
C ILE A 179 -8.84 36.78 -29.19
N VAL A 180 -7.81 35.94 -29.17
CA VAL A 180 -6.45 36.32 -28.73
C VAL A 180 -5.87 37.49 -29.53
N LYS A 181 -6.18 37.62 -30.83
CA LYS A 181 -5.70 38.75 -31.66
C LYS A 181 -6.23 40.11 -31.20
N SER A 182 -7.33 40.14 -30.46
CA SER A 182 -7.92 41.36 -29.89
C SER A 182 -7.24 41.82 -28.59
N PHE A 183 -6.26 41.07 -28.07
CA PHE A 183 -5.46 41.46 -26.90
C PHE A 183 -4.13 42.10 -27.29
N SER A 184 -3.41 42.69 -26.33
CA SER A 184 -2.10 43.31 -26.56
C SER A 184 -1.04 42.30 -27.04
N LYS A 185 -0.01 42.78 -27.74
CA LYS A 185 1.10 41.94 -28.25
C LYS A 185 1.80 41.13 -27.14
N ASP A 186 1.91 41.67 -25.93
CA ASP A 186 2.51 40.96 -24.79
C ASP A 186 1.66 39.76 -24.32
N ILE A 187 0.34 39.90 -24.35
CA ILE A 187 -0.58 38.82 -23.98
C ILE A 187 -0.62 37.76 -25.07
N GLN A 188 -0.59 38.16 -26.35
CA GLN A 188 -0.46 37.24 -27.47
C GLN A 188 0.81 36.39 -27.33
N LYS A 189 1.94 37.01 -27.01
CA LYS A 189 3.21 36.29 -26.75
C LYS A 189 3.07 35.29 -25.60
N LYS A 190 2.48 35.68 -24.48
CA LYS A 190 2.24 34.78 -23.33
C LYS A 190 1.29 33.63 -23.66
N TYR A 191 0.27 33.89 -24.49
CA TYR A 191 -0.63 32.85 -24.97
C TYR A 191 0.10 31.85 -25.87
N ASP A 192 0.93 32.32 -26.80
CA ASP A 192 1.73 31.47 -27.68
C ASP A 192 2.76 30.65 -26.90
N GLU A 193 3.43 31.24 -25.90
CA GLU A 193 4.31 30.51 -24.97
C GLU A 193 3.56 29.40 -24.22
N LEU A 194 2.37 29.70 -23.68
CA LEU A 194 1.53 28.74 -22.97
C LEU A 194 1.05 27.61 -23.90
N LYS A 195 0.62 27.95 -25.11
CA LYS A 195 0.18 27.01 -26.14
C LYS A 195 1.33 26.10 -26.56
N ASN A 196 2.52 26.65 -26.81
CA ASN A 196 3.71 25.88 -27.16
C ASN A 196 4.13 24.94 -26.01
N TYR A 197 4.03 25.39 -24.76
CA TYR A 197 4.26 24.55 -23.58
C TYR A 197 3.33 23.34 -23.57
N PHE A 198 2.00 23.52 -23.68
CA PHE A 198 1.05 22.41 -23.67
C PHE A 198 1.15 21.52 -24.91
N GLN A 199 1.49 22.07 -26.08
CA GLN A 199 1.77 21.27 -27.28
C GLN A 199 2.98 20.37 -27.08
N ASN A 200 4.07 20.88 -26.48
CA ASN A 200 5.25 20.09 -26.15
C ASN A 200 4.95 19.01 -25.11
N GLU A 201 4.17 19.32 -24.07
CA GLU A 201 3.77 18.33 -23.06
C GLU A 201 2.89 17.23 -23.65
N LYS A 202 1.93 17.55 -24.51
CA LYS A 202 1.13 16.54 -25.24
C LYS A 202 1.99 15.68 -26.16
N LYS A 203 2.98 16.29 -26.82
CA LYS A 203 3.93 15.56 -27.67
C LYS A 203 4.74 14.56 -26.85
N LYS A 204 5.30 14.98 -25.71
CA LYS A 204 6.01 14.08 -24.79
C LYS A 204 5.11 12.94 -24.30
N LEU A 205 3.88 13.26 -23.89
CA LEU A 205 2.93 12.26 -23.44
C LEU A 205 2.60 11.23 -24.53
N LYS A 206 2.53 11.66 -25.79
CA LYS A 206 2.38 10.77 -26.94
C LYS A 206 3.64 9.93 -27.18
N GLU A 207 4.82 10.53 -27.18
CA GLU A 207 6.09 9.80 -27.34
C GLU A 207 6.26 8.72 -26.23
N GLU A 208 5.89 9.03 -24.98
CA GLU A 208 5.87 8.06 -23.87
C GLU A 208 4.86 6.93 -24.09
N HIS A 209 3.66 7.24 -24.62
CA HIS A 209 2.62 6.26 -24.90
C HIS A 209 3.03 5.33 -26.06
N ASP A 210 3.50 5.90 -27.17
CA ASP A 210 3.98 5.18 -28.34
C ASP A 210 5.15 4.24 -27.95
N ALA A 211 6.08 4.71 -27.09
CA ALA A 211 7.16 3.87 -26.58
C ALA A 211 6.66 2.70 -25.72
N LYS A 212 5.62 2.89 -24.91
CA LYS A 212 5.02 1.78 -24.13
C LYS A 212 4.32 0.76 -25.02
N ILE A 213 3.59 1.23 -26.05
CA ILE A 213 2.96 0.35 -27.04
C ILE A 213 4.04 -0.44 -27.79
N GLU A 214 5.13 0.22 -28.21
CA GLU A 214 6.23 -0.44 -28.91
C GLU A 214 6.89 -1.53 -28.05
N ILE A 215 7.05 -1.30 -26.74
CA ILE A 215 7.54 -2.32 -25.80
C ILE A 215 6.58 -3.51 -25.72
N LEU A 216 5.27 -3.25 -25.73
CA LEU A 216 4.24 -4.30 -25.66
C LEU A 216 4.15 -5.13 -26.96
N GLU A 217 4.38 -4.49 -28.10
CA GLU A 217 4.34 -5.13 -29.43
C GLU A 217 5.63 -5.89 -29.76
N LYS A 218 6.76 -5.54 -29.12
CA LYS A 218 8.03 -6.25 -29.28
C LYS A 218 7.95 -7.67 -28.72
N ASP A 219 8.62 -8.60 -29.40
CA ASP A 219 8.77 -9.97 -28.95
C ASP A 219 9.60 -10.05 -27.66
N ASP A 220 9.23 -10.96 -26.76
CA ASP A 220 9.99 -11.18 -25.53
C ASP A 220 11.32 -11.88 -25.81
N ILE A 221 12.39 -11.37 -25.19
CA ILE A 221 13.72 -11.99 -25.23
C ILE A 221 13.85 -12.92 -24.02
N LEU A 222 13.80 -14.22 -24.27
CA LEU A 222 13.94 -15.27 -23.25
C LEU A 222 15.32 -15.93 -23.28
N PRO A 223 15.80 -16.51 -22.16
CA PRO A 223 17.03 -17.28 -22.12
C PRO A 223 17.05 -18.42 -23.14
N SER A 224 18.25 -18.83 -23.58
CA SER A 224 18.40 -19.93 -24.54
C SER A 224 17.71 -21.21 -24.07
N GLY A 225 16.95 -21.83 -24.98
CA GLY A 225 16.16 -23.02 -24.70
C GLY A 225 14.85 -22.80 -23.94
N VAL A 226 14.51 -21.58 -23.52
CA VAL A 226 13.20 -21.28 -22.91
C VAL A 226 12.23 -20.78 -23.97
N VAL A 227 11.11 -21.48 -24.14
CA VAL A 227 10.07 -21.15 -25.12
C VAL A 227 9.02 -20.21 -24.53
N LYS A 228 8.57 -20.52 -23.31
CA LYS A 228 7.54 -19.74 -22.62
C LYS A 228 7.85 -19.62 -21.13
N LEU A 229 7.67 -18.44 -20.57
CA LEU A 229 7.86 -18.14 -19.15
C LEU A 229 6.56 -17.59 -18.57
N VAL A 230 6.01 -18.26 -17.57
CA VAL A 230 4.84 -17.78 -16.82
C VAL A 230 5.30 -17.39 -15.42
N LYS A 231 5.03 -16.14 -15.03
CA LYS A 231 5.23 -15.62 -13.68
C LYS A 231 3.87 -15.45 -13.03
N VAL A 232 3.66 -16.11 -11.90
CA VAL A 232 2.45 -16.00 -11.09
C VAL A 232 2.80 -15.20 -9.83
N TYR A 233 2.11 -14.09 -9.61
CA TYR A 233 2.26 -13.27 -8.43
C TYR A 233 1.19 -13.63 -7.42
N ILE A 234 1.60 -14.01 -6.22
CA ILE A 234 0.71 -14.44 -5.14
C ILE A 234 0.89 -13.47 -3.98
N ALA A 235 -0.22 -12.88 -3.52
CA ALA A 235 -0.23 -12.04 -2.34
C ALA A 235 -0.64 -12.86 -1.12
N THR A 236 0.24 -12.94 -0.13
CA THR A 236 0.00 -13.63 1.13
C THR A 236 -0.27 -12.63 2.24
N LYS A 237 -1.41 -12.74 2.93
CA LYS A 237 -1.69 -11.97 4.15
C LYS A 237 -1.25 -12.75 5.38
N ARG A 238 -0.04 -12.49 5.87
CA ARG A 238 0.53 -13.18 7.04
C ARG A 238 0.13 -12.49 8.34
N LYS A 239 -0.63 -13.20 9.18
CA LYS A 239 -0.97 -12.78 10.55
C LYS A 239 0.23 -12.96 11.49
N LEU A 240 0.20 -12.32 12.67
CA LEU A 240 1.15 -12.59 13.74
C LEU A 240 0.92 -14.00 14.28
N LYS A 241 1.99 -14.79 14.39
CA LYS A 241 1.94 -16.16 14.93
C LYS A 241 2.93 -16.33 16.07
N VAL A 242 2.70 -17.34 16.91
CA VAL A 242 3.69 -17.83 17.87
C VAL A 242 4.96 -18.25 17.10
N GLY A 243 6.12 -17.79 17.57
CA GLY A 243 7.40 -17.97 16.89
C GLY A 243 7.84 -16.78 16.03
N ASP A 244 6.94 -15.84 15.70
CA ASP A 244 7.33 -14.61 15.00
C ASP A 244 8.20 -13.73 15.89
N LYS A 245 9.17 -13.04 15.26
CA LYS A 245 10.09 -12.15 15.98
C LYS A 245 9.57 -10.71 15.98
N MET A 246 9.47 -10.12 17.16
CA MET A 246 9.16 -8.70 17.36
C MET A 246 10.32 -7.96 18.01
N ALA A 247 10.38 -6.64 17.82
CA ALA A 247 11.38 -5.80 18.44
C ALA A 247 10.86 -4.39 18.75
N GLY A 248 11.33 -3.79 19.83
CA GLY A 248 11.22 -2.35 20.04
C GLY A 248 12.41 -1.61 19.41
N ARG A 249 12.36 -0.28 19.46
CA ARG A 249 13.41 0.60 18.91
C ARG A 249 14.69 0.60 19.75
N HIS A 250 14.64 0.12 20.99
CA HIS A 250 15.74 0.12 21.96
C HIS A 250 16.53 -1.20 21.98
N GLY A 251 16.48 -1.97 20.88
CA GLY A 251 17.19 -3.25 20.76
C GLY A 251 16.60 -4.41 21.57
N ASN A 252 15.48 -4.19 22.27
CA ASN A 252 14.69 -5.23 22.92
C ASN A 252 14.02 -6.10 21.84
N LYS A 253 14.50 -7.33 21.69
CA LYS A 253 13.98 -8.32 20.74
C LYS A 253 13.33 -9.46 21.50
N GLY A 254 12.19 -9.93 21.01
CA GLY A 254 11.44 -11.04 21.58
C GLY A 254 10.87 -11.92 20.49
N ILE A 255 10.57 -13.16 20.85
CA ILE A 255 9.76 -14.06 20.04
C ILE A 255 8.38 -14.09 20.68
N VAL A 256 7.33 -14.02 19.88
CA VAL A 256 5.95 -14.22 20.38
C VAL A 256 5.85 -15.64 20.91
N SER A 257 5.74 -15.79 22.23
CA SER A 257 5.68 -17.11 22.88
C SER A 257 4.26 -17.65 22.98
N ASN A 258 3.28 -16.76 23.21
CA ASN A 258 1.89 -17.13 23.37
C ASN A 258 0.98 -15.99 22.89
N ILE A 259 -0.19 -16.34 22.36
CA ILE A 259 -1.27 -15.41 22.02
C ILE A 259 -2.46 -15.83 22.88
N VAL A 260 -2.85 -14.97 23.82
CA VAL A 260 -3.94 -15.26 24.77
C VAL A 260 -5.20 -14.48 24.38
N ARG A 261 -6.34 -14.92 24.90
CA ARG A 261 -7.61 -14.21 24.71
C ARG A 261 -7.61 -12.91 25.49
N GLU A 262 -8.34 -11.92 25.00
CA GLU A 262 -8.48 -10.60 25.64
C GLU A 262 -8.96 -10.70 27.10
N VAL A 263 -9.89 -11.61 27.41
CA VAL A 263 -10.40 -11.83 28.77
C VAL A 263 -9.35 -12.35 29.75
N ASP A 264 -8.30 -13.00 29.26
CA ASP A 264 -7.24 -13.55 30.10
C ASP A 264 -6.10 -12.54 30.33
N MET A 265 -6.13 -11.38 29.66
CA MET A 265 -5.10 -10.35 29.77
C MET A 265 -5.25 -9.56 31.07
N PRO A 266 -4.14 -9.10 31.69
CA PRO A 266 -4.21 -8.14 32.77
C PRO A 266 -4.93 -6.86 32.35
N TYR A 267 -5.72 -6.29 33.26
CA TYR A 267 -6.50 -5.09 33.01
C TYR A 267 -6.32 -4.03 34.09
N LEU A 268 -6.50 -2.78 33.67
CA LEU A 268 -6.43 -1.58 34.49
C LEU A 268 -7.70 -1.42 35.36
N PRO A 269 -7.71 -0.57 36.40
CA PRO A 269 -8.91 -0.32 37.20
C PRO A 269 -10.09 0.24 36.38
N SER A 270 -9.81 0.86 35.22
CA SER A 270 -10.81 1.30 34.25
C SER A 270 -11.47 0.16 33.47
N GLY A 271 -10.98 -1.07 33.59
CA GLY A 271 -11.40 -2.23 32.78
C GLY A 271 -10.65 -2.40 31.46
N GLN A 272 -9.78 -1.44 31.09
CA GLN A 272 -8.99 -1.52 29.87
C GLN A 272 -7.89 -2.59 29.99
N ILE A 273 -7.81 -3.47 28.99
CA ILE A 273 -6.82 -4.56 28.92
C ILE A 273 -5.47 -4.04 28.39
N VAL A 274 -4.39 -4.74 28.74
CA VAL A 274 -3.07 -4.51 28.12
C VAL A 274 -2.93 -5.38 26.85
N ASP A 275 -2.17 -4.91 25.86
CA ASP A 275 -1.99 -5.64 24.59
C ASP A 275 -0.79 -6.62 24.62
N ILE A 276 0.32 -6.21 25.26
CA ILE A 276 1.58 -6.95 25.25
C ILE A 276 2.17 -6.94 26.66
N VAL A 277 2.55 -8.12 27.15
CA VAL A 277 3.28 -8.29 28.42
C VAL A 277 4.76 -8.55 28.12
N LEU A 278 5.64 -7.69 28.63
CA LEU A 278 7.09 -7.81 28.49
C LEU A 278 7.74 -8.22 29.81
N ASN A 279 8.81 -9.02 29.73
CA ASN A 279 9.57 -9.42 30.92
C ASN A 279 10.47 -8.26 31.41
N PRO A 280 10.30 -7.76 32.65
CA PRO A 280 11.09 -6.65 33.17
C PRO A 280 12.58 -6.98 33.34
N LEU A 281 12.96 -8.25 33.51
CA LEU A 281 14.36 -8.67 33.73
C LEU A 281 15.25 -8.38 32.50
N GLY A 282 14.65 -8.22 31.33
CA GLY A 282 15.35 -7.89 30.09
C GLY A 282 15.88 -6.45 30.02
N VAL A 283 15.45 -5.56 30.92
CA VAL A 283 15.84 -4.14 30.91
C VAL A 283 17.14 -3.87 31.70
N PRO A 284 17.28 -4.30 32.98
CA PRO A 284 18.48 -3.98 33.76
C PRO A 284 19.75 -4.59 33.16
N SER A 285 19.67 -5.85 32.71
CA SER A 285 20.79 -6.60 32.13
C SER A 285 21.34 -5.99 30.83
N ARG A 286 20.48 -5.33 30.04
CA ARG A 286 20.86 -4.71 28.76
C ARG A 286 21.08 -3.20 28.84
N MET A 287 20.83 -2.61 30.01
CA MET A 287 20.94 -1.17 30.27
C MET A 287 20.18 -0.28 29.26
N ASN A 288 19.12 -0.80 28.62
CA ASN A 288 18.32 -0.08 27.64
C ASN A 288 17.12 0.62 28.30
N ILE A 289 17.42 1.54 29.22
CA ILE A 289 16.45 2.31 30.02
C ILE A 289 15.53 3.17 29.13
N GLY A 290 15.99 3.56 27.95
CA GLY A 290 15.20 4.34 26.99
C GLY A 290 13.82 3.74 26.67
N GLN A 291 13.68 2.41 26.70
CA GLN A 291 12.38 1.76 26.45
C GLN A 291 11.34 2.06 27.55
N ILE A 292 11.79 2.26 28.80
CA ILE A 292 10.92 2.63 29.92
C ILE A 292 10.48 4.09 29.73
N LEU A 293 11.42 4.97 29.38
CA LEU A 293 11.12 6.38 29.10
C LEU A 293 10.16 6.53 27.91
N GLU A 294 10.36 5.74 26.85
CA GLU A 294 9.44 5.66 25.71
C GLU A 294 8.05 5.21 26.16
N SER A 295 7.96 4.12 26.94
CA SER A 295 6.69 3.59 27.43
C SER A 295 5.91 4.62 28.26
N HIS A 296 6.59 5.31 29.16
CA HIS A 296 6.02 6.38 29.97
C HIS A 296 5.56 7.58 29.13
N LEU A 297 6.41 8.08 28.23
CA LEU A 297 6.05 9.22 27.37
C LEU A 297 4.90 8.87 26.41
N GLY A 298 4.87 7.62 25.94
CA GLY A 298 3.76 7.08 25.18
C GLY A 298 2.46 7.05 25.98
N LEU A 299 2.51 6.64 27.25
CA LEU A 299 1.35 6.68 28.14
C LEU A 299 0.84 8.11 28.36
N VAL A 300 1.75 9.06 28.60
CA VAL A 300 1.40 10.50 28.69
C VAL A 300 0.64 10.92 27.44
N GLY A 301 1.15 10.56 26.26
CA GLY A 301 0.52 10.92 24.99
C GLY A 301 -0.88 10.34 24.84
N TYR A 302 -1.03 9.08 25.22
CA TYR A 302 -2.31 8.39 25.23
C TYR A 302 -3.32 9.08 26.18
N ARG A 303 -2.94 9.32 27.45
CA ARG A 303 -3.80 9.97 28.45
C ARG A 303 -4.20 11.40 28.09
N LEU A 304 -3.27 12.19 27.55
CA LEU A 304 -3.58 13.54 27.07
C LEU A 304 -4.52 13.50 25.86
N GLY A 305 -4.39 12.49 25.01
CA GLY A 305 -5.34 12.23 23.92
C GLY A 305 -6.74 11.90 24.43
N GLU A 306 -6.86 11.04 25.44
CA GLU A 306 -8.14 10.73 26.10
C GLU A 306 -8.80 11.99 26.67
N GLN A 307 -8.04 12.86 27.35
CA GLN A 307 -8.55 14.13 27.87
C GLN A 307 -9.07 15.06 26.76
N ILE A 308 -8.36 15.12 25.62
CA ILE A 308 -8.81 15.88 24.45
C ILE A 308 -10.10 15.27 23.87
N ASN A 309 -10.17 13.93 23.80
CA ASN A 309 -11.35 13.23 23.31
C ASN A 309 -12.57 13.46 24.23
N GLU A 310 -12.38 13.50 25.54
CA GLU A 310 -13.43 13.81 26.51
C GLU A 310 -14.03 15.22 26.28
N ILE A 311 -13.19 16.22 25.96
CA ILE A 311 -13.66 17.57 25.58
C ILE A 311 -14.49 17.51 24.28
N PHE A 312 -14.08 16.67 23.32
CA PHE A 312 -14.82 16.47 22.07
C PHE A 312 -16.17 15.78 22.25
N GLU A 313 -16.29 14.84 23.18
CA GLU A 313 -17.52 14.11 23.44
C GLU A 313 -18.51 14.95 24.25
N THR A 314 -18.02 15.67 25.25
CA THR A 314 -18.87 16.47 26.14
C THR A 314 -19.41 17.73 25.46
N LYS A 315 -18.61 18.43 24.64
CA LYS A 315 -18.97 19.68 23.92
C LYS A 315 -19.74 20.71 24.76
N LYS A 316 -19.41 20.85 26.04
CA LYS A 316 -20.11 21.78 26.94
C LYS A 316 -19.53 23.20 26.84
N GLY A 317 -20.41 24.21 26.84
CA GLY A 317 -20.01 25.62 26.93
C GLY A 317 -19.04 26.06 25.82
N GLU A 318 -17.98 26.80 26.19
CA GLU A 318 -16.95 27.29 25.26
C GLU A 318 -15.85 26.24 25.00
N TRP A 319 -16.23 25.00 24.73
CA TRP A 319 -15.33 23.85 24.59
C TRP A 319 -14.19 24.06 23.57
N ILE A 320 -14.38 24.86 22.52
CA ILE A 320 -13.32 25.18 21.55
C ILE A 320 -12.19 26.00 22.21
N LYS A 321 -12.54 26.94 23.09
CA LYS A 321 -11.55 27.74 23.84
C LYS A 321 -10.83 26.87 24.86
N GLU A 322 -11.56 26.00 25.57
CA GLU A 322 -10.99 25.03 26.51
C GLU A 322 -10.02 24.07 25.80
N LEU A 323 -10.45 23.51 24.68
CA LEU A 323 -9.64 22.66 23.82
C LEU A 323 -8.36 23.36 23.36
N ARG A 324 -8.49 24.60 22.87
CA ARG A 324 -7.34 25.41 22.45
C ARG A 324 -6.39 25.67 23.62
N ALA A 325 -6.91 26.02 24.79
CA ALA A 325 -6.12 26.24 26.00
C ALA A 325 -5.35 24.98 26.40
N LYS A 326 -6.02 23.82 26.40
CA LYS A 326 -5.41 22.52 26.71
C LYS A 326 -4.31 22.14 25.72
N MET A 327 -4.56 22.29 24.42
CA MET A 327 -3.54 22.02 23.39
C MET A 327 -2.34 22.97 23.51
N ILE A 328 -2.57 24.25 23.84
CA ILE A 328 -1.50 25.22 24.09
C ILE A 328 -0.69 24.85 25.33
N GLU A 329 -1.35 24.42 26.39
CA GLU A 329 -0.69 23.97 27.63
C GLU A 329 0.23 22.78 27.33
N ILE A 330 -0.28 21.75 26.66
CA ILE A 330 0.48 20.57 26.23
C ILE A 330 1.68 20.98 25.37
N ALA A 331 1.45 21.80 24.35
CA ALA A 331 2.52 22.26 23.46
C ALA A 331 3.60 23.07 24.19
N SER A 332 3.21 23.80 25.25
CA SER A 332 4.15 24.63 26.03
C SER A 332 5.09 23.81 26.90
N VAL A 333 4.58 22.76 27.56
CA VAL A 333 5.39 21.88 28.41
C VAL A 333 6.27 20.97 27.56
N ALA A 334 5.72 20.44 26.47
CA ALA A 334 6.41 19.53 25.57
C ALA A 334 7.43 20.21 24.64
N LYS A 335 7.54 21.54 24.68
CA LYS A 335 8.39 22.36 23.79
C LYS A 335 8.27 21.94 22.32
N LEU A 336 7.03 21.74 21.86
CA LEU A 336 6.75 21.39 20.47
C LEU A 336 7.01 22.60 19.55
N MET A 337 8.28 22.98 19.35
CA MET A 337 8.71 24.06 18.46
C MET A 337 7.86 25.35 18.64
N ASP A 338 7.36 25.93 17.54
CA ASP A 338 6.45 27.08 17.52
C ASP A 338 4.96 26.69 17.67
N ALA A 339 4.62 25.46 18.07
CA ALA A 339 3.23 24.98 18.13
C ALA A 339 2.35 25.88 18.99
N LYS A 340 2.86 26.44 20.09
CA LYS A 340 2.12 27.43 20.89
C LYS A 340 1.67 28.65 20.07
N LYS A 341 2.57 29.22 19.26
CA LYS A 341 2.26 30.40 18.43
C LYS A 341 1.32 30.02 17.28
N ALA A 342 1.53 28.85 16.69
CA ALA A 342 0.70 28.34 15.60
C ALA A 342 -0.74 28.06 16.09
N LEU A 343 -0.88 27.31 17.20
CA LEU A 343 -2.16 27.02 17.83
C LEU A 343 -2.87 28.29 18.33
N GLY A 344 -2.16 29.36 18.68
CA GLY A 344 -2.78 30.64 19.02
C GLY A 344 -3.37 31.38 17.82
N LYS A 345 -2.69 31.34 16.65
CA LYS A 345 -3.06 32.12 15.45
C LYS A 345 -3.99 31.38 14.48
N MET A 346 -4.16 30.08 14.65
CA MET A 346 -4.89 29.24 13.70
C MET A 346 -6.41 29.37 13.83
N SER A 347 -7.12 29.28 12.70
CA SER A 347 -8.60 29.25 12.66
C SER A 347 -9.18 28.03 13.39
N ASP A 348 -10.41 28.16 13.87
CA ASP A 348 -11.09 27.10 14.62
C ASP A 348 -11.27 25.83 13.78
N GLU A 349 -11.60 25.95 12.49
CA GLU A 349 -11.74 24.79 11.59
C GLU A 349 -10.47 23.97 11.48
N LYS A 350 -9.31 24.63 11.36
CA LYS A 350 -8.01 23.94 11.31
C LYS A 350 -7.65 23.36 12.68
N LEU A 351 -7.97 24.05 13.77
CA LEU A 351 -7.78 23.56 15.13
C LEU A 351 -8.52 22.25 15.35
N LEU A 352 -9.77 22.15 14.93
CA LEU A 352 -10.57 20.94 15.06
C LEU A 352 -9.94 19.76 14.32
N GLY A 353 -9.35 20.00 13.14
CA GLY A 353 -8.60 18.98 12.41
C GLY A 353 -7.42 18.41 13.21
N TYR A 354 -6.59 19.28 13.79
CA TYR A 354 -5.44 18.85 14.61
C TYR A 354 -5.87 18.22 15.93
N ALA A 355 -6.90 18.79 16.58
CA ALA A 355 -7.42 18.26 17.82
C ALA A 355 -7.97 16.85 17.63
N LYS A 356 -8.64 16.56 16.50
CA LYS A 356 -9.10 15.20 16.15
C LYS A 356 -7.95 14.23 15.89
N ASP A 357 -6.79 14.70 15.44
CA ASP A 357 -5.59 13.85 15.36
C ASP A 357 -5.04 13.59 16.77
N TRP A 358 -4.93 14.64 17.59
CA TRP A 358 -4.41 14.55 18.97
C TRP A 358 -5.30 13.74 19.91
N SER A 359 -6.62 13.65 19.65
CA SER A 359 -7.54 12.83 20.43
C SER A 359 -7.21 11.33 20.35
N ASN A 360 -6.50 10.87 19.31
CA ASN A 360 -6.02 9.49 19.21
C ASN A 360 -4.72 9.25 20.00
N GLY A 361 -4.17 10.28 20.62
CA GLY A 361 -2.89 10.27 21.34
C GLY A 361 -2.00 11.43 20.89
N VAL A 362 -1.53 12.22 21.86
CA VAL A 362 -0.60 13.31 21.62
C VAL A 362 0.76 12.74 21.25
N ARG A 363 1.29 13.14 20.09
CA ARG A 363 2.58 12.69 19.59
C ARG A 363 3.70 13.59 20.10
N PHE A 364 4.72 12.98 20.71
CA PHE A 364 5.91 13.69 21.16
C PHE A 364 7.08 13.46 20.21
N ALA A 365 7.94 14.47 20.11
CA ALA A 365 9.21 14.39 19.43
C ALA A 365 10.33 14.66 20.44
N THR A 366 11.28 13.75 20.55
CA THR A 366 12.49 13.90 21.36
C THR A 366 13.68 13.72 20.42
N PRO A 367 14.36 14.81 20.02
CA PRO A 367 15.53 14.73 19.16
C PRO A 367 16.65 13.91 19.80
N ILE A 368 17.52 13.35 18.97
CA ILE A 368 18.66 12.56 19.43
C ILE A 368 19.58 13.49 20.24
N PHE A 369 19.94 13.07 21.46
CA PHE A 369 20.76 13.81 22.42
C PHE A 369 20.12 15.05 23.06
N GLU A 370 18.89 15.42 22.68
CA GLU A 370 18.08 16.40 23.40
C GLU A 370 17.12 15.65 24.34
N GLY A 371 17.64 15.26 25.49
CA GLY A 371 16.85 14.56 26.50
C GLY A 371 15.73 15.44 27.07
N VAL A 372 14.63 14.80 27.49
CA VAL A 372 13.56 15.47 28.24
C VAL A 372 14.07 15.81 29.63
N LYS A 373 13.89 17.05 30.10
CA LYS A 373 14.28 17.43 31.47
C LYS A 373 13.33 16.76 32.46
N ALA A 374 13.85 16.31 33.61
CA ALA A 374 13.04 15.66 34.65
C ALA A 374 11.83 16.51 35.07
N ASP A 375 12.00 17.83 35.20
CA ASP A 375 10.92 18.75 35.55
C ASP A 375 9.82 18.84 34.49
N GLU A 376 10.18 18.75 33.21
CA GLU A 376 9.22 18.75 32.09
C GLU A 376 8.44 17.44 32.10
N PHE A 377 9.13 16.33 32.34
CA PHE A 377 8.52 15.01 32.42
C PHE A 377 7.55 14.88 33.61
N ALA A 378 7.94 15.42 34.78
CA ALA A 378 7.08 15.45 35.97
C ALA A 378 5.80 16.26 35.73
N LYS A 379 5.91 17.43 35.07
CA LYS A 379 4.74 18.23 34.67
C LYS A 379 3.83 17.49 33.70
N LEU A 380 4.41 16.78 32.73
CA LEU A 380 3.63 15.95 31.80
C LEU A 380 2.89 14.82 32.52
N PHE A 381 3.51 14.19 33.52
CA PHE A 381 2.87 13.16 34.35
C PHE A 381 1.70 13.73 35.14
N GLU A 382 1.90 14.87 35.79
CA GLU A 382 0.84 15.59 36.52
C GLU A 382 -0.33 15.94 35.60
N MET A 383 -0.04 16.53 34.43
CA MET A 383 -1.06 16.87 33.43
C MET A 383 -1.83 15.65 32.92
N ALA A 384 -1.13 14.52 32.74
CA ALA A 384 -1.71 13.26 32.28
C ALA A 384 -2.43 12.48 33.40
N LYS A 385 -2.38 12.96 34.66
CA LYS A 385 -2.90 12.27 35.85
C LYS A 385 -2.27 10.87 36.03
N ILE A 386 -0.96 10.78 35.82
CA ILE A 386 -0.16 9.57 36.01
C ILE A 386 0.66 9.74 37.30
N ASP A 387 0.72 8.69 38.11
CA ASP A 387 1.55 8.68 39.31
C ASP A 387 3.03 8.91 38.96
N SER A 388 3.78 9.60 39.83
CA SER A 388 5.16 10.01 39.56
C SER A 388 6.12 8.86 39.24
N ASP A 389 5.80 7.64 39.66
CA ASP A 389 6.59 6.43 39.40
C ASP A 389 6.22 5.73 38.08
N GLY A 390 5.20 6.21 37.36
CA GLY A 390 4.71 5.64 36.11
C GLY A 390 4.04 4.29 36.25
N LYS A 391 3.79 3.83 37.48
CA LYS A 391 3.17 2.54 37.75
C LYS A 391 1.67 2.69 37.95
N THR A 392 0.96 1.58 37.82
CA THR A 392 -0.48 1.51 38.09
C THR A 392 -0.84 0.15 38.64
N GLU A 393 -2.05 0.06 39.20
CA GLU A 393 -2.60 -1.21 39.67
C GLU A 393 -3.09 -2.02 38.48
N LEU A 394 -2.92 -3.33 38.54
CA LEU A 394 -3.45 -4.25 37.54
C LEU A 394 -4.18 -5.39 38.22
N TYR A 395 -5.13 -5.96 37.50
CA TYR A 395 -5.89 -7.13 37.92
C TYR A 395 -5.64 -8.26 36.93
N ASP A 396 -5.51 -9.48 37.43
CA ASP A 396 -5.37 -10.67 36.59
C ASP A 396 -6.71 -11.00 35.90
N GLY A 397 -6.73 -11.03 34.57
CA GLY A 397 -7.92 -11.34 33.78
C GLY A 397 -8.51 -12.73 34.06
N ARG A 398 -7.69 -13.69 34.50
CA ARG A 398 -8.15 -15.07 34.76
C ARG A 398 -8.84 -15.23 36.11
N THR A 399 -8.28 -14.60 37.13
CA THR A 399 -8.72 -14.76 38.52
C THR A 399 -9.55 -13.58 39.03
N GLY A 400 -9.46 -12.42 38.36
CA GLY A 400 -9.99 -11.14 38.84
C GLY A 400 -9.23 -10.55 40.03
N SER A 401 -8.17 -11.22 40.51
CA SER A 401 -7.44 -10.77 41.69
C SER A 401 -6.47 -9.63 41.34
N LYS A 402 -6.31 -8.69 42.28
CA LYS A 402 -5.35 -7.60 42.15
C LYS A 402 -3.91 -8.15 42.19
N ILE A 403 -3.08 -7.72 41.24
CA ILE A 403 -1.65 -8.02 41.23
C ILE A 403 -1.00 -7.36 42.44
N ARG A 404 -0.16 -8.11 43.17
CA ARG A 404 0.40 -7.71 44.47
C ARG A 404 1.16 -6.38 44.43
N GLU A 405 1.94 -6.17 43.37
CA GLU A 405 2.76 -4.98 43.18
C GLU A 405 2.21 -4.12 42.04
N ARG A 406 2.35 -2.79 42.16
CA ARG A 406 2.05 -1.88 41.05
C ARG A 406 3.03 -2.10 39.90
N VAL A 407 2.51 -2.12 38.68
CA VAL A 407 3.25 -2.49 37.47
C VAL A 407 3.38 -1.27 36.55
N ASN A 408 4.51 -1.18 35.84
CA ASN A 408 4.67 -0.18 34.79
C ASN A 408 3.83 -0.57 33.56
N VAL A 409 2.92 0.30 33.16
CA VAL A 409 2.07 0.15 31.98
C VAL A 409 2.26 1.38 31.12
N GLY A 410 2.43 1.21 29.81
CA GLY A 410 2.54 2.35 28.90
C GLY A 410 2.62 1.93 27.45
N CYS A 411 2.81 2.91 26.56
CA CYS A 411 2.77 2.68 25.12
C CYS A 411 4.18 2.65 24.54
N MET A 412 4.62 1.47 24.11
CA MET A 412 5.93 1.28 23.45
C MET A 412 5.73 1.02 21.95
N TYR A 413 6.58 1.61 21.10
CA TYR A 413 6.49 1.36 19.66
C TYR A 413 7.16 0.03 19.29
N MET A 414 6.34 -0.94 18.87
CA MET A 414 6.77 -2.30 18.54
C MET A 414 6.76 -2.55 17.02
N LEU A 415 7.77 -3.29 16.55
CA LEU A 415 7.96 -3.66 15.15
C LEU A 415 7.91 -5.18 15.00
N LYS A 416 7.20 -5.64 13.95
CA LYS A 416 7.30 -7.03 13.48
C LYS A 416 8.49 -7.16 12.53
N LEU A 417 9.43 -8.04 12.83
CA LEU A 417 10.59 -8.27 11.95
C LEU A 417 10.23 -9.28 10.85
N HIS A 418 10.91 -9.19 9.70
CA HIS A 418 10.80 -10.17 8.60
C HIS A 418 11.32 -11.59 8.98
N HIS A 419 11.64 -11.84 10.25
CA HIS A 419 12.01 -13.17 10.73
C HIS A 419 10.74 -13.91 11.15
N LEU A 420 10.05 -14.45 10.16
CA LEU A 420 8.77 -15.13 10.32
C LEU A 420 9.00 -16.62 10.61
N VAL A 421 8.16 -17.21 11.45
CA VAL A 421 8.29 -18.63 11.82
C VAL A 421 8.07 -19.54 10.61
N ASP A 422 7.07 -19.24 9.77
CA ASP A 422 6.68 -20.06 8.63
C ASP A 422 7.80 -20.24 7.59
N GLU A 423 8.77 -19.31 7.53
CA GLU A 423 9.93 -19.39 6.62
C GLU A 423 11.12 -20.15 7.22
N LYS A 424 11.08 -20.45 8.52
CA LYS A 424 12.18 -21.10 9.25
C LYS A 424 11.90 -22.56 9.59
N VAL A 425 10.65 -22.99 9.51
CA VAL A 425 10.29 -24.39 9.73
C VAL A 425 10.74 -25.21 8.53
N HIS A 426 11.63 -26.18 8.76
CA HIS A 426 12.02 -27.17 7.77
C HIS A 426 12.06 -28.54 8.43
N ALA A 427 11.37 -29.51 7.82
CA ALA A 427 11.37 -30.90 8.23
C ALA A 427 11.52 -31.78 7.00
N ARG A 428 12.30 -32.85 7.12
CA ARG A 428 12.54 -33.81 6.04
C ARG A 428 12.51 -35.22 6.63
N SER A 429 11.58 -36.04 6.17
CA SER A 429 11.61 -37.49 6.30
C SER A 429 12.02 -38.10 4.96
N THR A 430 12.64 -39.28 4.98
CA THR A 430 13.04 -40.05 3.78
C THR A 430 12.29 -41.36 3.71
#